data_AF-H8WF93-F1
#
_entry.id   AF-H8WF93-F1
#
_cell.length_a   1.000
_cell.length_b   1.000
_cell.length_c   1.000
_cell.angle_alpha   90.00
_cell.angle_beta   90.00
_cell.angle_gamma   90.00
#
_symmetry.space_group_name_H-M   'P 1'
#
loop_
_entity.id
_entity.type
_entity.pdbx_description
1 polymer ?
#
loop_
_entity_poly.entity_id
_entity_poly.type
_entity_poly.pdbx_seq_one_letter_code
_entity_poly.pdbx_strand_id
1 'polypeptide(L)'
;MGWSLSLVMALTVALTWFHNSSTHRVTVYSEQAEMRERAWEMVRLMNGINDRLYTRPAERTGGGTLPVTATGFRPVYGTRHIIAGQRVFVWQDDRPGLAGALADITHKTALAGRVKGRRLLNTTGQDTGISVPSVIPDSAFVYFN
;
A
#
# COMPACT_ATOMS: atom_id res chain seq x y z
N MET A 1 -44.94 34.23 17.54
CA MET A 1 -44.07 34.32 16.36
C MET A 1 -42.74 33.56 16.47
N GLY A 2 -42.44 32.83 17.57
CA GLY A 2 -41.14 32.17 17.75
C GLY A 2 -40.95 30.78 17.13
N TRP A 3 -41.98 30.18 16.53
CA TRP A 3 -41.91 28.79 16.04
C TRP A 3 -41.16 28.65 14.71
N SER A 4 -41.12 29.69 13.88
CA SER A 4 -40.46 29.67 12.57
C SER A 4 -38.94 29.63 12.69
N LEU A 5 -38.34 30.32 13.67
CA LEU A 5 -36.90 30.30 13.93
C LEU A 5 -36.40 28.91 14.33
N SER A 6 -37.13 28.21 15.21
CA SER A 6 -36.78 26.85 15.61
C SER A 6 -36.85 25.86 14.45
N LEU A 7 -37.80 26.05 13.53
CA LEU A 7 -37.99 25.19 12.37
C LEU A 7 -36.86 25.39 11.35
N VAL A 8 -36.44 26.64 11.10
CA VAL A 8 -35.28 26.96 10.26
C VAL A 8 -33.98 26.43 10.88
N MET A 9 -33.83 26.54 12.21
CA MET A 9 -32.64 26.02 12.91
C MET A 9 -32.59 24.48 12.87
N ALA A 10 -33.72 23.79 13.05
CA ALA A 10 -33.79 22.34 12.91
C ALA A 10 -33.49 21.88 11.47
N LEU A 11 -34.00 22.62 10.47
CA LEU A 11 -33.76 22.31 9.06
C LEU A 11 -32.27 22.48 8.69
N THR A 12 -31.64 23.56 9.14
CA THR A 12 -30.21 23.83 8.86
C THR A 12 -29.29 22.80 9.53
N VAL A 13 -29.59 22.39 10.76
CA VAL A 13 -28.85 21.29 11.44
C VAL A 13 -29.02 19.97 10.68
N ALA A 14 -30.24 19.62 10.26
CA ALA A 14 -30.49 18.39 9.50
C ALA A 14 -29.81 18.39 8.13
N LEU A 15 -29.84 19.52 7.40
CA LEU A 15 -29.13 19.66 6.12
C LEU A 15 -27.61 19.56 6.29
N THR A 16 -27.06 20.16 7.34
CA THR A 16 -25.62 20.10 7.62
C THR A 16 -25.19 18.67 7.95
N TRP A 17 -26.00 17.95 8.74
CA TRP A 17 -25.76 16.54 9.07
C TRP A 17 -25.84 15.63 7.84
N PHE A 18 -26.83 15.84 6.97
CA PHE A 18 -26.99 15.09 5.72
C PHE A 18 -25.86 15.36 4.72
N HIS A 19 -25.43 16.62 4.59
CA HIS A 19 -24.31 16.99 3.73
C HIS A 19 -22.99 16.40 4.24
N ASN A 20 -22.73 16.52 5.55
CA ASN A 20 -21.51 16.01 6.18
C ASN A 20 -21.43 14.48 6.11
N SER A 21 -22.53 13.77 6.37
CA SER A 21 -22.59 12.30 6.24
C SER A 21 -22.38 11.84 4.80
N SER A 22 -22.86 12.59 3.82
CA SER A 22 -22.65 12.28 2.40
C SER A 22 -21.19 12.49 1.98
N THR A 23 -20.55 13.58 2.40
CA THR A 23 -19.14 13.86 2.11
C THR A 23 -18.21 12.86 2.79
N HIS A 24 -18.44 12.53 4.07
CA HIS A 24 -17.65 11.52 4.79
C HIS A 24 -17.67 10.16 4.08
N ARG A 25 -18.84 9.73 3.60
CA ARG A 25 -18.96 8.46 2.87
C ARG A 25 -18.16 8.48 1.58
N VAL A 26 -18.29 9.52 0.76
CA VAL A 26 -17.55 9.64 -0.51
C VAL A 26 -16.03 9.67 -0.27
N THR A 27 -15.57 10.41 0.73
CA THR A 27 -14.15 10.45 1.11
C THR A 27 -13.64 9.08 1.54
N VAL A 28 -14.34 8.38 2.44
CA VAL A 28 -13.95 7.04 2.90
C VAL A 28 -13.91 6.03 1.74
N TYR A 29 -14.89 6.05 0.84
CA TYR A 29 -14.87 5.17 -0.34
C TYR A 29 -13.68 5.47 -1.26
N SER A 30 -13.35 6.75 -1.48
CA SER A 30 -12.21 7.14 -2.32
C SER A 30 -10.88 6.71 -1.72
N GLU A 31 -10.69 6.84 -0.40
CA GLU A 31 -9.48 6.40 0.30
C GLU A 31 -9.32 4.87 0.26
N GLN A 32 -10.41 4.13 0.50
CA GLN A 32 -10.38 2.67 0.40
C GLN A 32 -10.06 2.19 -1.02
N ALA A 33 -10.63 2.84 -2.04
CA ALA A 33 -10.33 2.55 -3.43
C ALA A 33 -8.85 2.82 -3.76
N GLU A 34 -8.31 3.96 -3.31
CA GLU A 34 -6.89 4.28 -3.49
C GLU A 34 -5.98 3.24 -2.82
N MET A 35 -6.27 2.83 -1.58
CA MET A 35 -5.47 1.80 -0.89
C MET A 35 -5.51 0.45 -1.63
N ARG A 36 -6.65 0.13 -2.24
CA ARG A 36 -6.80 -1.08 -3.05
C ARG A 36 -5.99 -1.02 -4.33
N GLU A 37 -5.98 0.11 -5.03
CA GLU A 37 -5.15 0.31 -6.22
C GLU A 37 -3.65 0.30 -5.89
N ARG A 38 -3.25 0.94 -4.79
CA ARG A 38 -1.87 0.89 -4.27
C ARG A 38 -1.42 -0.54 -3.95
N ALA A 39 -2.28 -1.34 -3.33
CA ALA A 39 -1.98 -2.75 -3.05
C ALA A 39 -1.89 -3.59 -4.33
N TRP A 40 -2.80 -3.38 -5.29
CA TRP A 40 -2.73 -4.01 -6.60
C TRP A 40 -1.45 -3.67 -7.35
N GLU A 41 -1.00 -2.42 -7.28
CA GLU A 41 0.26 -1.97 -7.86
C GLU A 41 1.45 -2.75 -7.30
N MET A 42 1.53 -2.92 -5.98
CA MET A 42 2.59 -3.74 -5.36
C MET A 42 2.57 -5.18 -5.84
N VAL A 43 1.38 -5.80 -5.92
CA VAL A 43 1.22 -7.20 -6.37
C VAL A 43 1.60 -7.35 -7.83
N ARG A 44 1.14 -6.45 -8.71
CA ARG A 44 1.48 -6.47 -10.14
C ARG A 44 2.97 -6.33 -10.36
N LEU A 45 3.62 -5.41 -9.65
CA LEU A 45 5.07 -5.23 -9.75
C LEU A 45 5.81 -6.46 -9.22
N MET A 46 5.42 -7.00 -8.07
CA MET A 46 6.02 -8.23 -7.52
C MET A 46 5.91 -9.40 -8.50
N ASN A 47 4.72 -9.62 -9.09
CA ASN A 47 4.49 -10.70 -10.04
C ASN A 47 5.33 -10.50 -11.31
N GLY A 48 5.35 -9.29 -11.90
CA GLY A 48 6.16 -9.00 -13.07
C GLY A 48 7.66 -9.20 -12.84
N ILE A 49 8.16 -8.87 -11.64
CA ILE A 49 9.54 -9.17 -11.24
C ILE A 49 9.74 -10.68 -11.09
N ASN A 50 8.86 -11.39 -10.39
CA ASN A 50 9.00 -12.82 -10.17
C ASN A 50 8.96 -13.62 -11.48
N ASP A 51 8.08 -13.27 -12.42
CA ASP A 51 8.00 -13.89 -13.75
C ASP A 51 9.30 -13.65 -14.56
N ARG A 52 9.85 -12.43 -14.49
CA ARG A 52 11.15 -12.11 -15.09
C ARG A 52 12.26 -12.97 -14.49
N LEU A 53 12.32 -13.06 -13.17
CA LEU A 53 13.36 -13.82 -12.46
C LEU A 53 13.20 -15.33 -12.64
N TYR A 54 11.99 -15.82 -12.87
CA TYR A 54 11.74 -17.22 -13.21
C TYR A 54 12.40 -17.61 -14.54
N THR A 55 12.29 -16.73 -15.54
CA THR A 55 12.92 -16.97 -16.86
C THR A 55 14.40 -16.57 -16.91
N ARG A 56 14.87 -15.72 -15.99
CA ARG A 56 16.25 -15.21 -15.92
C ARG A 56 16.79 -15.22 -14.48
N PRO A 57 17.09 -16.41 -13.93
CA PRO A 57 17.51 -16.54 -12.54
C PRO A 57 18.85 -15.85 -12.23
N ALA A 58 19.74 -15.65 -13.22
CA ALA A 58 20.99 -14.92 -13.02
C ALA A 58 20.78 -13.46 -12.56
N GLU A 59 19.66 -12.84 -12.93
CA GLU A 59 19.30 -11.48 -12.48
C GLU A 59 19.00 -11.45 -10.97
N ARG A 60 18.53 -12.57 -10.38
CA ARG A 60 18.31 -12.68 -8.94
C ARG A 60 19.61 -12.61 -8.15
N THR A 61 20.68 -13.19 -8.69
CA THR A 61 22.02 -13.17 -8.09
C THR A 61 22.72 -11.84 -8.34
N GLY A 62 22.54 -11.25 -9.53
CA GLY A 62 23.08 -9.91 -9.86
C GLY A 62 22.47 -8.79 -9.00
N GLY A 63 21.22 -8.94 -8.58
CA GLY A 63 20.53 -7.98 -7.73
C GLY A 63 20.20 -6.66 -8.44
N GLY A 64 19.86 -5.64 -7.66
CA GLY A 64 19.55 -4.30 -8.15
C GLY A 64 18.10 -4.15 -8.62
N THR A 65 17.87 -3.23 -9.56
CA THR A 65 16.54 -2.90 -10.06
C THR A 65 16.34 -3.37 -11.49
N LEU A 66 15.12 -3.74 -11.84
CA LEU A 66 14.73 -4.08 -13.20
C LEU A 66 14.12 -2.86 -13.92
N PRO A 67 14.42 -2.63 -15.21
CA PRO A 67 13.79 -1.57 -15.97
C PRO A 67 12.30 -1.86 -16.21
N VAL A 68 11.52 -0.83 -16.54
CA VAL A 68 10.09 -0.95 -16.88
C VAL A 68 9.87 -1.94 -18.03
N THR A 69 10.77 -1.99 -19.01
CA THR A 69 10.71 -2.93 -20.13
C THR A 69 10.84 -4.40 -19.70
N ALA A 70 11.45 -4.67 -18.55
CA ALA A 70 11.59 -6.02 -18.01
C ALA A 70 10.42 -6.43 -17.11
N THR A 71 9.78 -5.47 -16.44
CA THR A 71 8.63 -5.71 -15.54
C THR A 71 7.28 -5.58 -16.24
N GLY A 72 7.24 -4.92 -17.42
CA GLY A 72 6.01 -4.66 -18.18
C GLY A 72 5.08 -3.63 -17.54
N PHE A 73 5.52 -2.97 -16.46
CA PHE A 73 4.65 -2.15 -15.62
C PHE A 73 5.40 -0.92 -15.09
N ARG A 74 4.75 0.24 -15.15
CA ARG A 74 5.27 1.49 -14.58
C ARG A 74 4.40 1.92 -13.39
N PRO A 75 4.93 1.86 -12.17
CA PRO A 75 4.20 2.32 -10.98
C PRO A 75 3.84 3.80 -11.01
N VAL A 76 2.70 4.15 -10.43
CA VAL A 76 2.18 5.53 -10.33
C VAL A 76 2.05 6.02 -8.89
N TYR A 77 1.99 5.12 -7.89
CA TYR A 77 1.86 5.49 -6.47
C TYR A 77 3.20 5.64 -5.74
N GLY A 78 4.29 5.77 -6.50
CA GLY A 78 5.65 5.81 -5.95
C GLY A 78 6.16 4.45 -5.48
N THR A 79 5.52 3.34 -5.91
CA THR A 79 5.99 1.99 -5.64
C THR A 79 7.35 1.78 -6.30
N ARG A 80 8.29 1.24 -5.52
CA ARG A 80 9.66 0.96 -5.93
C ARG A 80 10.00 -0.49 -5.64
N HIS A 81 11.07 -1.00 -6.24
CA HIS A 81 11.57 -2.33 -5.95
C HIS A 81 13.09 -2.42 -5.97
N ILE A 82 13.62 -3.46 -5.33
CA ILE A 82 15.02 -3.87 -5.38
C ILE A 82 15.11 -5.37 -5.17
N ILE A 83 16.07 -5.98 -5.88
CA ILE A 83 16.49 -7.36 -5.66
C ILE A 83 17.78 -7.31 -4.84
N ALA A 84 17.77 -7.90 -3.66
CA ALA A 84 18.92 -7.90 -2.76
C ALA A 84 18.93 -9.18 -1.91
N GLY A 85 20.10 -9.77 -1.70
CA GLY A 85 20.21 -11.02 -0.94
C GLY A 85 19.31 -12.14 -1.49
N GLN A 86 19.20 -12.22 -2.82
CA GLN A 86 18.32 -13.14 -3.56
C GLN A 86 16.82 -13.01 -3.28
N ARG A 87 16.38 -11.93 -2.62
CA ARG A 87 14.96 -11.60 -2.39
C ARG A 87 14.52 -10.41 -3.20
N VAL A 88 13.23 -10.39 -3.52
CA VAL A 88 12.58 -9.23 -4.12
C VAL A 88 11.93 -8.43 -3.00
N PHE A 89 12.20 -7.13 -2.95
CA PHE A 89 11.51 -6.19 -2.08
C PHE A 89 10.76 -5.18 -2.95
N VAL A 90 9.46 -5.06 -2.74
CA VAL A 90 8.60 -4.04 -3.34
C VAL A 90 8.07 -3.17 -2.21
N TRP A 91 8.21 -1.84 -2.31
CA TRP A 91 7.81 -0.96 -1.22
C TRP A 91 7.15 0.33 -1.70
N GLN A 92 6.37 0.93 -0.81
CA GLN A 92 5.82 2.27 -0.92
C GLN A 92 5.75 2.93 0.46
N ASP A 93 5.32 4.18 0.53
CA ASP A 93 5.08 4.86 1.81
C ASP A 93 3.97 4.13 2.58
N ASP A 94 4.16 3.92 3.88
CA ASP A 94 3.14 3.31 4.73
C ASP A 94 1.93 4.24 4.88
N ARG A 95 0.75 3.71 4.54
CA ARG A 95 -0.53 4.44 4.60
C ARG A 95 -1.54 3.61 5.40
N PRO A 96 -2.39 4.26 6.22
CA PRO A 96 -3.51 3.59 6.85
C PRO A 96 -4.36 2.84 5.81
N GLY A 97 -4.70 1.58 6.09
CA GLY A 97 -5.50 0.74 5.19
C GLY A 97 -4.72 -0.03 4.12
N LEU A 98 -3.50 0.38 3.76
CA LEU A 98 -2.70 -0.29 2.73
C LEU A 98 -2.37 -1.75 3.10
N ALA A 99 -1.95 -1.99 4.34
CA ALA A 99 -1.62 -3.32 4.81
C ALA A 99 -2.83 -4.28 4.79
N GLY A 100 -4.01 -3.76 5.12
CA GLY A 100 -5.27 -4.51 5.02
C GLY A 100 -5.63 -4.81 3.58
N ALA A 101 -5.58 -3.80 2.69
CA ALA A 101 -5.86 -3.96 1.27
C ALA A 101 -4.93 -4.98 0.60
N LEU A 102 -3.63 -4.96 0.93
CA LEU A 102 -2.68 -5.96 0.43
C LEU A 102 -3.01 -7.36 0.95
N ALA A 103 -3.30 -7.49 2.24
CA ALA A 103 -3.70 -8.77 2.82
C ALA A 103 -4.98 -9.32 2.17
N ASP A 104 -5.95 -8.47 1.86
CA ASP A 104 -7.20 -8.90 1.20
C ASP A 104 -6.95 -9.39 -0.23
N ILE A 105 -6.22 -8.62 -1.05
CA ILE A 105 -5.92 -8.98 -2.45
C ILE A 105 -5.06 -10.24 -2.55
N THR A 106 -4.19 -10.48 -1.58
CA THR A 106 -3.27 -11.63 -1.56
C THR A 106 -3.79 -12.79 -0.74
N HIS A 107 -5.03 -12.73 -0.25
CA HIS A 107 -5.63 -13.73 0.62
C HIS A 107 -4.76 -14.07 1.85
N LYS A 108 -4.12 -13.04 2.42
CA LYS A 108 -3.22 -13.09 3.59
C LYS A 108 -1.95 -13.93 3.40
N THR A 109 -1.58 -14.22 2.15
CA THR A 109 -0.37 -14.98 1.83
C THR A 109 0.87 -14.09 1.62
N ALA A 110 0.69 -12.80 1.35
CA ALA A 110 1.81 -11.89 1.16
C ALA A 110 2.64 -11.73 2.43
N LEU A 111 3.95 -11.90 2.29
CA LEU A 111 4.92 -11.56 3.32
C LEU A 111 5.15 -10.06 3.27
N ALA A 112 4.51 -9.33 4.17
CA ALA A 112 4.58 -7.89 4.21
C ALA A 112 4.81 -7.34 5.61
N GLY A 113 5.39 -6.15 5.67
CA GLY A 113 5.79 -5.52 6.93
C GLY A 113 6.17 -4.06 6.79
N ARG A 114 6.49 -3.45 7.92
CA ARG A 114 6.91 -2.05 8.03
C ARG A 114 8.36 -1.99 8.45
N VAL A 115 9.10 -1.06 7.86
CA VAL A 115 10.48 -0.79 8.27
C VAL A 115 10.47 0.17 9.45
N LYS A 116 11.06 -0.25 10.58
CA LYS A 116 11.21 0.59 11.77
C LYS A 116 12.58 0.35 12.39
N GLY A 117 13.38 1.40 12.51
CA GLY A 117 14.73 1.30 13.06
C GLY A 117 15.56 0.28 12.30
N ARG A 118 15.50 0.32 10.95
CA ARG A 118 16.17 -0.63 10.04
C ARG A 118 15.74 -2.11 10.14
N ARG A 119 14.72 -2.43 10.94
CA ARG A 119 14.17 -3.79 11.05
C ARG A 119 12.85 -3.91 10.31
N LEU A 120 12.59 -5.08 9.73
CA LEU A 120 11.32 -5.35 9.06
C LEU A 120 10.37 -6.06 10.03
N LEU A 121 9.37 -5.30 10.49
CA LEU A 121 8.33 -5.81 11.38
C LEU A 121 7.14 -6.29 10.55
N ASN A 122 6.69 -7.52 10.75
CA ASN A 122 5.49 -8.03 10.06
C ASN A 122 4.22 -7.26 10.48
N THR A 123 3.08 -7.62 9.90
CA THR A 123 1.78 -6.96 10.20
C THR A 123 1.31 -7.12 11.65
N THR A 124 1.89 -8.03 12.44
CA THR A 124 1.63 -8.19 13.88
C THR A 124 2.66 -7.45 14.76
N GLY A 125 3.64 -6.76 14.16
CA GLY A 125 4.67 -6.01 14.86
C GLY A 125 5.89 -6.83 15.30
N GLN A 126 5.96 -8.11 14.93
CA GLN A 126 7.09 -8.97 15.23
C GLN A 126 8.20 -8.75 14.21
N ASP A 127 9.45 -8.75 14.66
CA ASP A 127 10.59 -8.71 13.73
C ASP A 127 10.68 -10.01 12.94
N THR A 128 10.79 -9.87 11.61
CA THR A 128 10.96 -10.99 10.68
C THR A 128 12.39 -11.51 10.65
N GLY A 129 13.38 -10.75 11.16
CA GLY A 129 14.80 -11.07 11.06
C GLY A 129 15.37 -10.91 9.65
N ILE A 130 14.58 -10.42 8.70
CA ILE A 130 15.02 -10.18 7.32
C ILE A 130 15.75 -8.85 7.25
N SER A 131 16.97 -8.88 6.75
CA SER A 131 17.77 -7.67 6.53
C SER A 131 17.12 -6.78 5.48
N VAL A 132 16.83 -5.54 5.85
CA VAL A 132 16.27 -4.53 4.95
C VAL A 132 17.41 -3.88 4.15
N PRO A 133 17.34 -3.80 2.81
CA PRO A 133 18.29 -3.06 1.99
C PRO A 133 18.38 -1.58 2.39
N SER A 134 19.57 -0.98 2.33
CA SER A 134 19.81 0.42 2.76
C SER A 134 18.99 1.47 2.00
N VAL A 135 18.62 1.17 0.75
CA VAL A 135 17.80 2.04 -0.10
C VAL A 135 16.35 2.16 0.37
N ILE A 136 15.83 1.16 1.12
CA ILE A 136 14.46 1.19 1.60
C ILE A 136 14.43 2.09 2.85
N PRO A 137 13.65 3.18 2.84
CA PRO A 137 13.62 4.11 3.96
C PRO A 137 12.94 3.48 5.17
N ASP A 138 13.30 3.97 6.36
CA ASP A 138 12.47 3.78 7.55
C ASP A 138 11.06 4.33 7.28
N SER A 139 10.03 3.73 7.88
CA SER A 139 8.59 3.94 7.62
C SER A 139 8.04 3.46 6.28
N ALA A 140 8.82 2.76 5.45
CA ALA A 140 8.28 2.09 4.27
C ALA A 140 7.40 0.90 4.64
N PHE A 141 6.32 0.68 3.87
CA PHE A 141 5.60 -0.58 3.85
C PHE A 141 6.15 -1.45 2.71
N VAL A 142 6.54 -2.68 3.06
CA VAL A 142 7.32 -3.57 2.19
C VAL A 142 6.56 -4.87 2.00
N TYR A 143 6.45 -5.32 0.75
CA TYR A 143 6.06 -6.67 0.34
C TYR A 143 7.31 -7.37 -0.22
N PHE A 144 7.62 -8.58 0.24
CA PHE A 144 8.83 -9.29 -0.17
C PHE A 144 8.60 -10.77 -0.50
N ASN A 145 9.51 -11.33 -1.29
CA ASN A 145 9.62 -12.75 -1.65
C ASN A 145 11.09 -13.21 -1.58
#